data_AF-A0A177WWM1-F1
#
_entry.id   AF-A0A177WWM1-F1
#
_cell.length_a   1.000
_cell.length_b   1.000
_cell.length_c   1.000
_cell.angle_alpha   90.00
_cell.angle_beta   90.00
_cell.angle_gamma   90.00
#
_symmetry.space_group_name_H-M   'P 1'
#
loop_
_entity.id
_entity.type
_entity.pdbx_description
1 polymer ?
#
loop_
_entity_poly.entity_id
_entity_poly.type
_entity_poly.pdbx_seq_one_letter_code
_entity_poly.pdbx_strand_id
1 'polypeptide(L)'
;MYSDYINTNDNPPKNCSFDDMRDCKDGRCLVGAIAKYTNEFLCSKKTSLLDKGIALKFLVHFIGDLSQPLHVSGREYGGHKTQVKYRGRSVTLHSIFDHHIPKGRIRNFNGSEYHYTDYLVRVIHQEQNKGLHTSWLTSYNVFDQSKLGNSMAAIDFARDSNRLSCTGIWSAYDANPRQDFSYQYYRYGSTLVDRQLAKAGYRLAFWINQLSLMTQDDQYCLSASLRLPILYSVWLGLAIQVMFMLVF
;
A
#
# COMPACT_ATOMS: atom_id res chain seq x y z
N MET A 1 19.79 -1.61 3.52
CA MET A 1 18.77 -0.67 3.02
C MET A 1 17.58 -1.50 2.57
N TYR A 2 16.39 -1.22 3.09
CA TYR A 2 15.17 -1.90 2.65
C TYR A 2 14.74 -1.33 1.31
N SER A 3 14.02 -2.13 0.53
CA SER A 3 13.56 -1.76 -0.80
C SER A 3 12.08 -1.40 -0.74
N ASP A 4 11.70 -0.29 -1.39
CA ASP A 4 10.33 0.22 -1.44
C ASP A 4 9.42 -0.59 -2.39
N TYR A 5 9.89 -1.77 -2.81
CA TYR A 5 9.22 -2.63 -3.78
C TYR A 5 9.51 -4.11 -3.51
N ILE A 6 8.73 -4.95 -4.18
CA ILE A 6 8.81 -6.40 -4.22
C ILE A 6 8.88 -6.80 -5.69
N ASN A 7 9.99 -7.42 -6.08
CA ASN A 7 10.20 -7.92 -7.42
C ASN A 7 9.66 -9.35 -7.52
N THR A 8 8.37 -9.49 -7.85
CA THR A 8 7.70 -10.79 -7.95
C THR A 8 8.22 -11.60 -9.12
N ASN A 9 8.53 -12.88 -8.90
CA ASN A 9 8.85 -13.81 -9.98
C ASN A 9 7.57 -14.48 -10.53
N ASP A 10 6.68 -13.65 -11.08
CA ASP A 10 5.43 -14.05 -11.75
C ASP A 10 5.41 -13.62 -13.23
N ASN A 11 4.29 -13.79 -13.95
CA ASN A 11 4.21 -13.49 -15.38
C ASN A 11 2.95 -12.69 -15.75
N PRO A 12 2.82 -11.41 -15.34
CA PRO A 12 1.68 -10.59 -15.69
C PRO A 12 1.59 -10.32 -17.21
N PRO A 13 0.38 -10.33 -17.81
CA PRO A 13 -0.92 -10.48 -17.18
C PRO A 13 -1.43 -11.93 -17.06
N LYS A 14 -0.62 -12.94 -17.45
CA LYS A 14 -1.05 -14.34 -17.50
C LYS A 14 -1.20 -14.95 -16.12
N ASN A 15 -0.25 -14.70 -15.23
CA ASN A 15 -0.26 -15.20 -13.86
C ASN A 15 0.37 -14.15 -12.92
N CYS A 16 -0.34 -13.78 -11.86
CA CYS A 16 0.15 -12.88 -10.83
C CYS A 16 0.13 -13.58 -9.49
N SER A 17 1.28 -13.60 -8.84
CA SER A 17 1.42 -14.15 -7.50
C SER A 17 2.53 -13.43 -6.78
N PHE A 18 2.28 -13.03 -5.53
CA PHE A 18 3.33 -12.76 -4.57
C PHE A 18 3.45 -13.93 -3.59
N ASP A 19 4.66 -14.49 -3.52
CA ASP A 19 5.02 -15.54 -2.58
C ASP A 19 6.19 -15.08 -1.70
N ASP A 20 5.98 -15.06 -0.39
CA ASP A 20 6.95 -14.53 0.58
C ASP A 20 8.30 -15.29 0.53
N MET A 21 8.26 -16.62 0.38
CA MET A 21 9.47 -17.45 0.34
C MET A 21 10.24 -17.28 -0.96
N ARG A 22 9.54 -17.07 -2.07
CA ARG A 22 10.14 -16.85 -3.38
C ARG A 22 10.67 -15.42 -3.56
N ASP A 23 9.87 -14.44 -3.16
CA ASP A 23 10.05 -13.03 -3.56
C ASP A 23 10.62 -12.14 -2.43
N CYS A 24 10.60 -12.59 -1.17
CA CYS A 24 11.13 -11.83 -0.01
C CYS A 24 11.93 -12.69 0.99
N LYS A 25 12.72 -13.64 0.47
CA LYS A 25 13.46 -14.62 1.28
C LYS A 25 14.40 -14.05 2.34
N ASP A 26 14.97 -12.86 2.11
CA ASP A 26 15.97 -12.23 2.98
C ASP A 26 15.40 -11.07 3.81
N GLY A 27 14.08 -10.86 3.75
CA GLY A 27 13.39 -9.76 4.42
C GLY A 27 13.72 -8.38 3.86
N ARG A 28 14.58 -8.24 2.85
CA ARG A 28 14.96 -6.95 2.24
C ARG A 28 13.97 -6.52 1.16
N CYS A 29 12.69 -6.55 1.51
CA CYS A 29 11.59 -6.10 0.67
C CYS A 29 10.57 -5.33 1.50
N LEU A 30 9.51 -4.86 0.85
CA LEU A 30 8.48 -4.04 1.49
C LEU A 30 7.77 -4.71 2.68
N VAL A 31 7.38 -6.00 2.59
CA VAL A 31 6.73 -6.69 3.73
C VAL A 31 7.68 -6.92 4.91
N GLY A 32 8.97 -7.13 4.64
CA GLY A 32 9.99 -7.25 5.68
C GLY A 32 10.33 -5.91 6.32
N ALA A 33 10.33 -4.83 5.54
CA ALA A 33 10.46 -3.47 6.07
C ALA A 33 9.31 -3.13 7.03
N ILE A 34 8.06 -3.44 6.62
CA ILE A 34 6.88 -3.22 7.47
C ILE A 34 6.98 -4.02 8.79
N ALA A 35 7.40 -5.29 8.73
CA ALA A 35 7.63 -6.09 9.93
C ALA A 35 8.69 -5.48 10.85
N LYS A 36 9.82 -5.04 10.28
CA LYS A 36 10.89 -4.38 11.04
C LYS A 36 10.38 -3.13 11.75
N TYR A 37 9.77 -2.19 11.03
CA TYR A 37 9.36 -0.91 11.63
C TYR A 37 8.16 -1.06 12.57
N THR A 38 7.32 -2.09 12.38
CA THR A 38 6.30 -2.48 13.36
C THR A 38 6.96 -2.91 14.68
N ASN A 39 8.01 -3.72 14.60
CA ASN A 39 8.76 -4.15 15.78
C ASN A 39 9.54 -2.99 16.43
N GLU A 40 10.18 -2.12 15.65
CA GLU A 40 10.90 -0.95 16.20
C GLU A 40 9.97 -0.01 16.97
N PHE A 41 8.72 0.16 16.52
CA PHE A 41 7.72 0.97 17.21
C PHE A 41 7.32 0.38 18.59
N LEU A 42 7.14 -0.94 18.67
CA LEU A 42 6.69 -1.61 19.90
C LEU A 42 7.82 -2.00 20.87
N CYS A 43 8.90 -2.59 20.36
CA CYS A 43 9.72 -3.53 21.13
C CYS A 43 10.96 -2.93 21.77
N SER A 44 10.97 -1.67 22.18
CA SER A 44 12.12 -1.27 22.98
C SER A 44 11.85 -0.24 24.07
N LYS A 45 12.06 -0.72 25.30
CA LYS A 45 12.33 0.08 26.51
C LYS A 45 13.52 1.05 26.31
N LYS A 46 14.23 0.96 25.18
CA LYS A 46 15.37 1.79 24.76
C LYS A 46 15.07 2.65 23.51
N THR A 47 13.85 2.59 22.95
CA THR A 47 13.53 3.24 21.67
C THR A 47 13.11 4.64 22.05
N SER A 48 13.90 5.61 21.63
CA SER A 48 13.58 7.01 21.90
C SER A 48 12.25 7.38 21.23
N LEU A 49 11.59 8.43 21.71
CA LEU A 49 10.40 8.96 21.04
C LEU A 49 10.71 9.33 19.57
N LEU A 50 11.95 9.77 19.30
CA LEU A 50 12.44 10.04 17.96
C LEU A 50 12.42 8.77 17.09
N ASP A 51 12.96 7.67 17.58
CA ASP A 51 13.00 6.40 16.85
C ASP A 51 11.59 5.83 16.60
N LYS A 52 10.67 5.95 17.58
CA LYS A 52 9.26 5.60 17.37
C LYS A 52 8.60 6.47 16.30
N GLY A 53 8.91 7.77 16.29
CA GLY A 53 8.44 8.69 15.25
C GLY A 53 8.99 8.34 13.87
N ILE A 54 10.26 7.93 13.78
CA ILE A 54 10.88 7.47 12.54
C ILE A 54 10.21 6.17 12.06
N ALA A 55 10.02 5.20 12.95
CA ALA A 55 9.36 3.94 12.62
C ALA A 55 7.94 4.16 12.11
N LEU A 56 7.17 5.05 12.76
CA LEU A 56 5.82 5.39 12.31
C LEU A 56 5.83 6.03 10.92
N LYS A 57 6.76 6.97 10.64
CA LYS A 57 6.89 7.56 9.30
C LYS A 57 7.14 6.51 8.22
N PHE A 58 8.03 5.56 8.48
CA PHE A 58 8.29 4.46 7.55
C PHE A 58 7.06 3.55 7.37
N LEU A 59 6.32 3.26 8.43
CA LEU A 59 5.08 2.49 8.32
C LEU A 59 4.01 3.18 7.47
N VAL A 60 3.82 4.49 7.64
CA VAL A 60 2.93 5.28 6.79
C VAL A 60 3.34 5.14 5.32
N HIS A 61 4.63 5.33 5.04
CA HIS A 61 5.17 5.31 3.69
C HIS A 61 5.01 3.92 3.05
N PHE A 62 5.51 2.87 3.70
CA PHE A 62 5.53 1.52 3.14
C PHE A 62 4.15 0.89 2.99
N ILE A 63 3.18 1.21 3.86
CA ILE A 63 1.80 0.74 3.68
C ILE A 63 1.15 1.42 2.46
N GLY A 64 1.56 2.67 2.16
CA GLY A 64 1.23 3.37 0.91
C GLY A 64 1.77 2.66 -0.31
N ASP A 65 3.09 2.46 -0.34
CA ASP A 65 3.77 1.77 -1.44
C ASP A 65 3.24 0.36 -1.66
N LEU A 66 2.92 -0.36 -0.59
CA LEU A 66 2.39 -1.73 -0.67
C LEU A 66 1.05 -1.77 -1.40
N SER A 67 0.33 -0.65 -1.41
CA SER A 67 -0.94 -0.49 -2.10
C SER A 67 -0.77 -0.07 -3.57
N GLN A 68 0.43 0.30 -4.02
CA GLN A 68 0.74 0.57 -5.42
C GLN A 68 1.08 -0.77 -6.14
N PRO A 69 0.24 -1.29 -7.06
CA PRO A 69 0.44 -2.63 -7.60
C PRO A 69 1.80 -2.87 -8.30
N LEU A 70 2.38 -1.85 -8.93
CA LEU A 70 3.69 -1.93 -9.56
C LEU A 70 4.85 -1.96 -8.55
N HIS A 71 4.64 -1.58 -7.29
CA HIS A 71 5.59 -1.86 -6.20
C HIS A 71 5.53 -3.33 -5.77
N VAL A 72 4.55 -4.11 -6.23
CA VAL A 72 4.44 -5.56 -6.02
C VAL A 72 4.35 -6.29 -7.37
N SER A 73 5.28 -5.96 -8.28
CA SER A 73 5.34 -6.50 -9.64
C SER A 73 6.77 -6.59 -10.12
N GLY A 74 7.21 -7.76 -10.58
CA GLY A 74 8.56 -7.92 -11.12
C GLY A 74 8.71 -7.59 -12.61
N ARG A 75 7.61 -7.69 -13.40
CA ARG A 75 7.64 -7.38 -14.83
C ARG A 75 8.20 -5.97 -15.08
N GLU A 76 9.27 -5.90 -15.88
CA GLU A 76 9.96 -4.65 -16.24
C GLU A 76 10.38 -3.81 -15.02
N TYR A 77 10.73 -4.46 -13.90
CA TYR A 77 11.08 -3.82 -12.62
C TYR A 77 9.95 -2.92 -12.11
N GLY A 78 8.75 -3.48 -12.02
CA GLY A 78 7.55 -2.71 -11.70
C GLY A 78 7.19 -1.70 -12.80
N GLY A 79 7.52 -1.98 -14.07
CA GLY A 79 7.26 -1.04 -15.17
C GLY A 79 8.20 0.15 -15.27
N HIS A 80 9.32 0.18 -14.52
CA HIS A 80 10.37 1.20 -14.69
C HIS A 80 11.04 1.13 -16.06
N LYS A 81 11.18 -0.07 -16.64
CA LYS A 81 11.77 -0.27 -17.97
C LYS A 81 10.76 -0.10 -19.11
N THR A 82 9.48 0.08 -18.80
CA THR A 82 8.41 0.25 -19.80
C THR A 82 8.19 1.73 -20.09
N GLN A 83 8.60 2.20 -21.27
CA GLN A 83 8.33 3.56 -21.73
C GLN A 83 6.94 3.66 -22.35
N VAL A 84 6.19 4.70 -21.99
CA VAL A 84 4.86 5.02 -22.50
C VAL A 84 4.73 6.50 -22.83
N LYS A 85 3.76 6.83 -23.68
CA LYS A 85 3.45 8.21 -24.02
C LYS A 85 2.40 8.76 -23.04
N TYR A 86 2.66 9.91 -22.44
CA TYR A 86 1.71 10.64 -21.61
C TYR A 86 1.73 12.12 -21.97
N ARG A 87 0.61 12.62 -22.52
CA ARG A 87 0.47 14.00 -23.02
C ARG A 87 1.58 14.38 -23.99
N GLY A 88 1.88 13.49 -24.94
CA GLY A 88 2.94 13.73 -25.92
C GLY A 88 4.36 13.37 -25.47
N ARG A 89 4.62 13.16 -24.17
CA ARG A 89 5.98 12.94 -23.63
C ARG A 89 6.23 11.48 -23.28
N SER A 90 7.48 11.03 -23.40
CA SER A 90 7.89 9.69 -22.93
C SER A 90 8.10 9.70 -21.42
N VAL A 91 7.46 8.77 -20.72
CA VAL A 91 7.56 8.55 -19.27
C VAL A 91 7.54 7.04 -18.99
N THR A 92 7.85 6.61 -17.76
CA THR A 92 7.77 5.18 -17.42
C THR A 92 6.34 4.79 -17.07
N LEU A 93 5.96 3.53 -17.29
CA LEU A 93 4.66 3.03 -16.83
C LEU A 93 4.56 3.15 -15.31
N HIS A 94 5.66 2.94 -14.58
CA HIS A 94 5.72 3.15 -13.14
C HIS A 94 5.31 4.58 -12.74
N SER A 95 5.90 5.60 -13.38
CA SER A 95 5.60 6.99 -13.05
C SER A 95 4.17 7.42 -13.41
N ILE A 96 3.47 6.67 -14.28
CA ILE A 96 2.04 6.88 -14.51
C ILE A 96 1.25 6.71 -13.22
N PHE A 97 1.54 5.66 -12.46
CA PHE A 97 0.82 5.31 -11.23
C PHE A 97 1.32 6.09 -10.02
N ASP A 98 2.64 6.32 -9.88
CA ASP A 98 3.18 7.08 -8.76
C ASP A 98 2.88 8.57 -8.85
N HIS A 99 2.92 9.14 -10.05
CA HIS A 99 2.95 10.59 -10.19
C HIS A 99 1.85 11.14 -11.08
N HIS A 100 1.75 10.65 -12.33
CA HIS A 100 0.91 11.33 -13.31
C HIS A 100 -0.59 11.21 -13.03
N ILE A 101 -1.04 10.02 -12.59
CA ILE A 101 -2.43 9.82 -12.18
C ILE A 101 -2.73 10.60 -10.89
N PRO A 102 -2.02 10.40 -9.75
CA PRO A 102 -2.28 11.14 -8.52
C PRO A 102 -2.30 12.67 -8.71
N LYS A 103 -1.29 13.23 -9.40
CA LYS A 103 -1.24 14.66 -9.71
C LYS A 103 -2.39 15.12 -10.60
N GLY A 104 -2.83 14.26 -11.52
CA GLY A 104 -4.04 14.50 -12.30
C GLY A 104 -5.29 14.54 -11.44
N ARG A 105 -5.42 13.62 -10.48
CA ARG A 105 -6.55 13.59 -9.54
C ARG A 105 -6.60 14.85 -8.70
N ILE A 106 -5.48 15.27 -8.11
CA ILE A 106 -5.40 16.51 -7.33
C ILE A 106 -5.87 17.72 -8.15
N ARG A 107 -5.44 17.83 -9.42
CA ARG A 107 -5.95 18.90 -10.32
C ARG A 107 -7.45 18.82 -10.55
N ASN A 108 -8.02 17.62 -10.70
CA ASN A 108 -9.46 17.42 -10.83
C ASN A 108 -10.25 17.82 -9.57
N PHE A 109 -9.58 17.91 -8.42
CA PHE A 109 -10.14 18.40 -7.15
C PHE A 109 -9.67 19.84 -6.85
N ASN A 110 -9.65 20.69 -7.87
CA ASN A 110 -9.25 22.11 -7.79
C ASN A 110 -7.83 22.34 -7.27
N GLY A 111 -6.93 21.37 -7.46
CA GLY A 111 -5.55 21.44 -6.97
C GLY A 111 -5.42 21.18 -5.46
N SER A 112 -6.48 20.75 -4.78
CA SER A 112 -6.48 20.53 -3.33
C SER A 112 -6.32 19.05 -3.00
N GLU A 113 -5.19 18.72 -2.36
CA GLU A 113 -4.96 17.39 -1.77
C GLU A 113 -5.99 17.05 -0.70
N TYR A 114 -6.43 18.06 0.07
CA TYR A 114 -7.47 17.89 1.07
C TYR A 114 -8.81 17.48 0.44
N HIS A 115 -9.24 18.12 -0.65
CA HIS A 115 -10.49 17.74 -1.33
C HIS A 115 -10.39 16.36 -1.98
N TYR A 116 -9.22 15.99 -2.51
CA TYR A 116 -9.01 14.65 -3.02
C TYR A 116 -9.07 13.61 -1.88
N THR A 117 -8.44 13.90 -0.74
CA THR A 117 -8.48 13.06 0.46
C THR A 117 -9.90 12.90 0.99
N ASP A 118 -10.68 13.98 1.08
CA ASP A 118 -12.10 13.94 1.48
C ASP A 118 -12.92 13.03 0.56
N TYR A 119 -12.68 13.11 -0.76
CA TYR A 119 -13.28 12.19 -1.70
C TYR A 119 -12.88 10.73 -1.44
N LEU A 120 -11.61 10.44 -1.15
CA LEU A 120 -11.15 9.07 -0.84
C LEU A 120 -11.78 8.54 0.45
N VAL A 121 -11.99 9.38 1.46
CA VAL A 121 -12.75 9.02 2.68
C VAL A 121 -14.19 8.64 2.32
N ARG A 122 -14.85 9.38 1.42
CA ARG A 122 -16.19 9.01 0.93
C ARG A 122 -16.18 7.67 0.20
N VAL A 123 -15.15 7.37 -0.60
CA VAL A 123 -14.99 6.05 -1.24
C VAL A 123 -14.94 4.94 -0.20
N ILE A 124 -14.20 5.14 0.91
CA ILE A 124 -14.16 4.16 2.00
C ILE A 124 -15.55 3.98 2.63
N HIS A 125 -16.25 5.07 2.96
CA HIS A 125 -17.59 4.99 3.54
C HIS A 125 -18.60 4.28 2.63
N GLN A 126 -18.53 4.51 1.32
CA GLN A 126 -19.38 3.82 0.35
C GLN A 126 -19.12 2.30 0.35
N GLU A 127 -17.86 1.88 0.41
CA GLU A 127 -17.49 0.46 0.48
C GLU A 127 -17.85 -0.15 1.85
N GLN A 128 -17.83 0.66 2.91
CA GLN A 128 -18.32 0.27 4.23
C GLN A 128 -19.81 -0.03 4.23
N ASN A 129 -20.62 0.87 3.65
CA ASN A 129 -22.07 0.71 3.55
C ASN A 129 -22.49 -0.52 2.72
N LYS A 130 -21.63 -0.98 1.80
CA LYS A 130 -21.83 -2.23 1.04
C LYS A 130 -21.39 -3.48 1.81
N GLY A 131 -20.81 -3.34 3.00
CA GLY A 131 -20.21 -4.45 3.75
C GLY A 131 -18.91 -5.00 3.14
N LEU A 132 -18.33 -4.33 2.15
CA LEU A 132 -17.15 -4.81 1.40
C LEU A 132 -15.82 -4.36 2.02
N HIS A 133 -15.84 -3.40 2.94
CA HIS A 133 -14.63 -2.88 3.61
C HIS A 133 -13.83 -3.94 4.37
N THR A 134 -14.48 -4.97 4.90
CA THR A 134 -13.81 -6.08 5.61
C THR A 134 -12.93 -6.88 4.67
N SER A 135 -13.27 -6.94 3.37
CA SER A 135 -12.46 -7.62 2.35
C SER A 135 -11.18 -6.85 1.99
N TRP A 136 -11.00 -5.61 2.49
CA TRP A 136 -9.79 -4.83 2.27
C TRP A 136 -8.76 -5.05 3.38
N LEU A 137 -9.21 -5.59 4.51
CA LEU A 137 -8.39 -5.92 5.67
C LEU A 137 -8.06 -7.41 5.66
N THR A 138 -7.04 -7.74 6.44
CA THR A 138 -6.59 -9.10 6.63
C THR A 138 -7.26 -9.72 7.85
N SER A 139 -7.26 -11.05 7.93
CA SER A 139 -7.61 -11.77 9.15
C SER A 139 -6.43 -11.90 10.13
N TYR A 140 -5.21 -11.60 9.68
CA TYR A 140 -4.01 -11.66 10.51
C TYR A 140 -3.90 -10.46 11.45
N ASN A 141 -3.31 -10.67 12.61
CA ASN A 141 -2.81 -9.57 13.41
C ASN A 141 -1.57 -8.97 12.71
N VAL A 142 -1.34 -7.65 12.85
CA VAL A 142 -0.16 -6.97 12.29
C VAL A 142 1.18 -7.50 12.83
N PHE A 143 1.16 -8.19 13.97
CA PHE A 143 2.32 -8.85 14.58
C PHE A 143 2.49 -10.31 14.20
N ASP A 144 1.51 -10.91 13.49
CA ASP A 144 1.65 -12.28 13.01
C ASP A 144 2.77 -12.34 11.97
N GLN A 145 3.68 -13.30 12.13
CA GLN A 145 4.86 -13.45 11.27
C GLN A 145 4.80 -14.73 10.45
N SER A 146 5.34 -14.65 9.23
CA SER A 146 5.62 -15.82 8.40
C SER A 146 6.79 -16.61 8.97
N LYS A 147 7.09 -17.77 8.37
CA LYS A 147 8.28 -18.56 8.72
C LYS A 147 9.59 -17.79 8.53
N LEU A 148 9.58 -16.72 7.74
CA LEU A 148 10.73 -15.86 7.48
C LEU A 148 10.78 -14.62 8.39
N GLY A 149 9.80 -14.45 9.30
CA GLY A 149 9.70 -13.28 10.18
C GLY A 149 9.03 -12.06 9.52
N ASN A 150 8.55 -12.17 8.29
CA ASN A 150 7.84 -11.10 7.60
C ASN A 150 6.38 -11.00 8.07
N SER A 151 5.76 -9.83 7.98
CA SER A 151 4.40 -9.63 8.50
C SER A 151 3.35 -10.32 7.62
N MET A 152 2.57 -11.23 8.20
CA MET A 152 1.48 -11.95 7.51
C MET A 152 0.40 -10.99 6.99
N ALA A 153 0.10 -9.93 7.75
CA ALA A 153 -0.82 -8.88 7.33
C ALA A 153 -0.30 -8.11 6.09
N ALA A 154 0.98 -7.74 6.09
CA ALA A 154 1.60 -7.09 4.95
C ALA A 154 1.67 -8.03 3.73
N ILE A 155 1.93 -9.33 3.94
CA ILE A 155 1.91 -10.33 2.85
C ILE A 155 0.53 -10.42 2.20
N ASP A 156 -0.54 -10.39 2.99
CA ASP A 156 -1.91 -10.43 2.47
C ASP A 156 -2.24 -9.18 1.64
N PHE A 157 -1.84 -8.00 2.13
CA PHE A 157 -1.99 -6.74 1.39
C PHE A 157 -1.15 -6.71 0.11
N ALA A 158 0.07 -7.23 0.14
CA ALA A 158 0.92 -7.36 -1.04
C ALA A 158 0.27 -8.24 -2.12
N ARG A 159 -0.34 -9.37 -1.72
CA ARG A 159 -1.07 -10.26 -2.65
C ARG A 159 -2.27 -9.56 -3.28
N ASP A 160 -3.03 -8.80 -2.51
CA ASP A 160 -4.14 -8.00 -3.04
C ASP A 160 -3.67 -6.99 -4.09
N SER A 161 -2.58 -6.26 -3.81
CA SER A 161 -2.00 -5.31 -4.77
C SER A 161 -1.44 -6.00 -6.02
N ASN A 162 -0.66 -7.08 -5.86
CA ASN A 162 -0.07 -7.83 -6.97
C ASN A 162 -1.12 -8.38 -7.96
N ARG A 163 -2.31 -8.78 -7.48
CA ARG A 163 -3.40 -9.24 -8.37
C ARG A 163 -3.77 -8.20 -9.43
N LEU A 164 -3.71 -6.90 -9.07
CA LEU A 164 -4.03 -5.80 -9.99
C LEU A 164 -2.99 -5.63 -11.10
N SER A 165 -1.76 -6.13 -10.91
CA SER A 165 -0.76 -6.18 -11.97
C SER A 165 -1.30 -6.95 -13.18
N CYS A 166 -2.02 -8.05 -12.97
CA CYS A 166 -2.63 -8.82 -14.05
C CYS A 166 -3.95 -8.21 -14.54
N THR A 167 -4.87 -7.92 -13.63
CA THR A 167 -6.25 -7.59 -14.00
C THR A 167 -6.46 -6.15 -14.41
N GLY A 168 -5.56 -5.24 -14.03
CA GLY A 168 -5.76 -3.82 -14.29
C GLY A 168 -4.58 -3.06 -14.89
N ILE A 169 -3.34 -3.45 -14.63
CA ILE A 169 -2.19 -2.70 -15.16
C ILE A 169 -1.69 -3.30 -16.46
N TRP A 170 -1.12 -4.51 -16.40
CA TRP A 170 -0.46 -5.10 -17.56
C TRP A 170 -1.43 -5.53 -18.65
N SER A 171 -2.63 -6.00 -18.29
CA SER A 171 -3.67 -6.31 -19.27
C SER A 171 -4.14 -5.06 -20.03
N ALA A 172 -4.35 -3.94 -19.33
CA ALA A 172 -4.72 -2.68 -19.96
C ALA A 172 -3.58 -2.09 -20.82
N TYR A 173 -2.34 -2.24 -20.36
CA TYR A 173 -1.15 -1.84 -21.12
C TYR A 173 -1.01 -2.67 -22.40
N ASP A 174 -1.05 -4.00 -22.30
CA ASP A 174 -0.83 -4.93 -23.42
C ASP A 174 -1.94 -4.81 -24.50
N ALA A 175 -3.16 -4.41 -24.10
CA ALA A 175 -4.26 -4.17 -25.03
C ALA A 175 -3.98 -3.03 -26.03
N ASN A 176 -3.24 -2.00 -25.62
CA ASN A 176 -2.83 -0.93 -26.53
C ASN A 176 -1.58 -0.19 -26.00
N PRO A 177 -0.37 -0.75 -26.18
CA PRO A 177 0.85 -0.21 -25.56
C PRO A 177 1.33 1.12 -26.20
N ARG A 178 0.84 1.45 -27.40
CA ARG A 178 1.21 2.67 -28.15
C ARG A 178 0.26 3.85 -27.93
N GLN A 179 -0.80 3.67 -27.15
CA GLN A 179 -1.73 4.76 -26.83
C GLN A 179 -1.05 5.90 -26.07
N ASP A 180 -1.68 7.06 -26.03
CA ASP A 180 -1.34 8.09 -25.06
C ASP A 180 -2.11 7.81 -23.76
N PHE A 181 -1.36 7.53 -22.69
CA PHE A 181 -1.86 7.07 -21.40
C PHE A 181 -2.59 8.19 -20.63
N SER A 182 -2.63 9.41 -21.16
CA SER A 182 -3.32 10.56 -20.54
C SER A 182 -4.83 10.65 -20.82
N TYR A 183 -5.38 9.74 -21.65
CA TYR A 183 -6.79 9.73 -22.03
C TYR A 183 -7.58 8.57 -21.42
N GLN A 184 -7.90 7.54 -22.21
CA GLN A 184 -8.73 6.42 -21.77
C GLN A 184 -8.05 5.63 -20.64
N TYR A 185 -6.74 5.35 -20.79
CA TYR A 185 -5.96 4.71 -19.74
C TYR A 185 -5.96 5.53 -18.44
N TYR A 186 -5.83 6.86 -18.50
CA TYR A 186 -5.91 7.71 -17.31
C TYR A 186 -7.27 7.60 -16.62
N ARG A 187 -8.39 7.59 -17.36
CA ARG A 187 -9.74 7.47 -16.76
C ARG A 187 -9.89 6.13 -16.05
N TYR A 188 -9.46 5.05 -16.68
CA TYR A 188 -9.46 3.72 -16.08
C TYR A 188 -8.53 3.66 -14.86
N GLY A 189 -7.25 4.00 -15.04
CA GLY A 189 -6.22 3.96 -14.01
C GLY A 189 -6.50 4.87 -12.82
N SER A 190 -7.19 6.01 -13.04
CA SER A 190 -7.65 6.89 -11.96
C SER A 190 -8.57 6.16 -10.98
N THR A 191 -9.49 5.33 -11.46
CA THR A 191 -10.39 4.58 -10.57
C THR A 191 -9.66 3.51 -9.77
N LEU A 192 -8.65 2.87 -10.38
CA LEU A 192 -7.79 1.91 -9.72
C LEU A 192 -6.95 2.61 -8.63
N VAL A 193 -6.32 3.73 -8.96
CA VAL A 193 -5.49 4.52 -8.02
C VAL A 193 -6.35 5.05 -6.86
N ASP A 194 -7.54 5.61 -7.13
CA ASP A 194 -8.46 6.06 -6.09
C ASP A 194 -8.76 4.92 -5.10
N ARG A 195 -9.07 3.72 -5.61
CA ARG A 195 -9.39 2.56 -4.76
C ARG A 195 -8.18 2.07 -3.97
N GLN A 196 -7.00 2.04 -4.57
CA GLN A 196 -5.78 1.59 -3.89
C GLN A 196 -5.33 2.59 -2.82
N LEU A 197 -5.44 3.91 -3.05
CA LEU A 197 -5.17 4.92 -2.03
C LEU A 197 -6.17 4.87 -0.88
N ALA A 198 -7.46 4.65 -1.18
CA ALA A 198 -8.49 4.42 -0.16
C ALA A 198 -8.18 3.17 0.69
N LYS A 199 -7.79 2.06 0.06
CA LYS A 199 -7.31 0.85 0.77
C LYS A 199 -6.09 1.14 1.63
N ALA A 200 -5.12 1.89 1.10
CA ALA A 200 -3.88 2.22 1.80
C ALA A 200 -4.17 2.97 3.11
N GLY A 201 -5.00 4.02 3.04
CA GLY A 201 -5.44 4.77 4.21
C GLY A 201 -6.23 3.93 5.22
N TYR A 202 -7.13 3.08 4.72
CA TYR A 202 -7.92 2.18 5.58
C TYR A 202 -7.05 1.14 6.31
N ARG A 203 -6.08 0.55 5.60
CA ARG A 203 -5.11 -0.41 6.13
C ARG A 203 -4.15 0.23 7.13
N LEU A 204 -3.71 1.46 6.85
CA LEU A 204 -2.86 2.22 7.78
C LEU A 204 -3.61 2.53 9.07
N ALA A 205 -4.87 2.97 8.99
CA ALA A 205 -5.70 3.20 10.17
C ALA A 205 -5.90 1.91 10.98
N PHE A 206 -6.17 0.78 10.30
CA PHE A 206 -6.18 -0.54 10.94
C PHE A 206 -4.86 -0.85 11.65
N TRP A 207 -3.73 -0.62 10.99
CA TRP A 207 -2.40 -0.88 11.55
C TRP A 207 -2.11 -0.05 12.79
N ILE A 208 -2.35 1.26 12.74
CA ILE A 208 -2.16 2.18 13.87
C ILE A 208 -3.07 1.81 15.04
N ASN A 209 -4.33 1.43 14.77
CA ASN A 209 -5.24 0.98 15.83
C ASN A 209 -4.68 -0.27 16.53
N GLN A 210 -4.17 -1.26 15.79
CA GLN A 210 -3.54 -2.44 16.37
C GLN A 210 -2.28 -2.11 17.19
N LEU A 211 -1.45 -1.18 16.70
CA LEU A 211 -0.29 -0.68 17.47
C LEU A 211 -0.73 -0.03 18.79
N SER A 212 -1.78 0.80 18.77
CA SER A 212 -2.26 1.51 19.95
C SER A 212 -2.82 0.61 21.04
N LEU A 213 -3.54 -0.46 20.65
CA LEU A 213 -4.10 -1.43 21.60
C LEU A 213 -3.01 -2.17 22.38
N MET A 214 -1.89 -2.50 21.73
CA MET A 214 -0.77 -3.16 22.40
C MET A 214 0.05 -2.24 23.31
N THR A 215 -0.08 -0.92 23.18
CA THR A 215 0.62 0.03 24.05
C THR A 215 -0.09 0.31 25.38
N GLN A 216 -1.36 -0.10 25.56
CA GLN A 216 -2.16 0.24 26.74
C GLN A 216 -1.95 -0.68 27.95
N ASP A 217 -1.43 -1.89 27.77
CA ASP A 217 -1.37 -2.91 28.83
C ASP A 217 -0.01 -3.04 29.53
N ASP A 218 0.97 -2.15 29.28
CA ASP A 218 2.35 -2.22 29.83
C ASP A 218 3.07 -3.59 29.65
N GLN A 219 2.47 -4.53 28.90
CA GLN A 219 3.06 -5.81 28.53
C GLN A 219 3.96 -5.61 27.31
N TYR A 220 5.13 -5.06 27.61
CA TYR A 220 6.27 -5.11 26.70
C TYR A 220 6.63 -6.56 26.42
N CYS A 221 6.59 -6.93 25.13
CA CYS A 221 7.25 -8.09 24.55
C CYS A 221 6.95 -9.43 25.24
N LEU A 222 5.92 -10.17 24.81
CA LEU A 222 5.97 -11.64 24.62
C LEU A 222 4.67 -12.24 24.07
N SER A 223 4.85 -13.29 23.27
CA SER A 223 3.93 -14.28 22.70
C SER A 223 2.57 -13.82 22.17
N ALA A 224 2.41 -14.00 20.86
CA ALA A 224 1.15 -13.99 20.13
C ALA A 224 0.06 -14.83 20.82
N SER A 225 -0.84 -14.19 21.57
CA SER A 225 -2.17 -14.72 21.84
C SER A 225 -3.06 -13.68 22.54
N LEU A 226 -3.53 -12.66 21.82
CA LEU A 226 -4.77 -12.00 22.21
C LEU A 226 -5.53 -11.53 20.96
N ARG A 227 -6.68 -12.17 20.71
CA ARG A 227 -7.69 -11.74 19.73
C ARG A 227 -8.74 -10.93 20.49
N LEU A 228 -8.89 -9.65 20.18
CA LEU A 228 -9.99 -8.82 20.65
C LEU A 228 -10.41 -7.77 19.59
N PRO A 229 -11.67 -7.28 19.64
CA PRO A 229 -12.38 -6.75 18.49
C PRO A 229 -11.98 -5.31 18.13
N ILE A 230 -12.09 -5.01 16.84
CA ILE A 230 -11.61 -3.77 16.22
C ILE A 230 -12.63 -2.64 16.42
N LEU A 231 -12.24 -1.57 17.12
CA LEU A 231 -13.01 -0.33 17.21
C LEU A 231 -12.57 0.66 16.12
N TYR A 232 -13.47 0.93 15.18
CA TYR A 232 -13.29 1.78 14.01
C TYR A 232 -14.09 3.08 14.19
N SER A 233 -13.47 4.27 14.26
CA SER A 233 -14.18 5.49 13.80
C SER A 233 -13.39 6.81 13.76
N VAL A 234 -12.25 6.99 14.46
CA VAL A 234 -11.67 8.35 14.56
C VAL A 234 -10.43 8.59 13.67
N TRP A 235 -9.72 7.55 13.24
CA TRP A 235 -8.37 7.67 12.66
C TRP A 235 -8.29 7.75 11.12
N LEU A 236 -9.43 7.77 10.43
CA LEU A 236 -9.45 7.54 8.98
C LEU A 236 -9.01 8.75 8.14
N GLY A 237 -9.47 9.95 8.52
CA GLY A 237 -9.15 11.18 7.79
C GLY A 237 -7.68 11.60 7.94
N LEU A 238 -7.12 11.45 9.15
CA LEU A 238 -5.73 11.80 9.42
C LEU A 238 -4.75 10.87 8.69
N ALA A 239 -5.06 9.57 8.61
CA ALA A 239 -4.18 8.57 7.99
C ALA A 239 -3.93 8.87 6.51
N ILE A 240 -4.97 9.21 5.73
CA ILE A 240 -4.83 9.49 4.30
C ILE A 240 -4.03 10.79 4.08
N GLN A 241 -4.31 11.83 4.86
CA GLN A 241 -3.61 13.11 4.73
C GLN A 241 -2.11 12.98 5.03
N VAL A 242 -1.76 12.20 6.06
CA VAL A 242 -0.36 11.93 6.43
C VAL A 242 0.33 11.05 5.37
N MET A 243 -0.40 10.14 4.70
CA MET A 243 0.15 9.39 3.57
C MET A 243 0.49 10.30 2.40
N PHE A 244 -0.37 11.24 2.01
CA PHE A 244 -0.06 12.16 0.92
C PHE A 244 1.18 13.02 1.21
N MET A 245 1.33 13.53 2.44
CA MET A 245 2.48 14.36 2.81
C MET A 245 3.82 13.59 2.94
N LEU A 246 3.78 12.26 3.09
CA LEU A 246 4.98 11.43 3.30
C LEU A 246 5.31 10.50 2.13
N VAL A 247 4.39 10.29 1.18
CA VAL A 247 4.56 9.39 0.03
C VAL A 247 4.71 10.14 -1.29
N PHE A 248 4.15 11.35 -1.43
CA PHE A 248 4.19 12.14 -2.67
C PHE A 248 4.91 13.48 -2.54
#